data_AF-A0A832CXP3-F1
#
_entry.id   AF-A0A832CXP3-F1
#
_cell.length_a   1.000
_cell.length_b   1.000
_cell.length_c   1.000
_cell.angle_alpha   90.00
_cell.angle_beta   90.00
_cell.angle_gamma   90.00
#
_symmetry.space_group_name_H-M   'P 1'
#
loop_
_entity.id
_entity.type
_entity.pdbx_description
1 polymer ?
#
loop_
_entity_poly.entity_id
_entity_poly.type
_entity_poly.pdbx_seq_one_letter_code
_entity_poly.pdbx_strand_id
1 'polypeptide(L)'
;MIGKNKNYNYLIDYVYSYAYNVSRAFKPYVEIYQLGNELNLTFNVSPQSIIGIDFIEALCRGIVDGAGDKVKIVNIAIDYMGWRKFLHKILTDLRKCVDIIGIDHYPRTWSFAGHHDWRILKSVYGDVEKYGKSLAITEIGFSTELRILNKVVIKREIEQARFVNTAFSSIINMVREIPIKFIVWYMLWDENPISCEPSSGLGWCGWGVLRTDFSKKPGWFALKRVFELLNS
;
A
#
# COMPACT_ATOMS: atom_id res chain seq x y z
N MET A 1 24.58 -7.57 19.18
CA MET A 1 23.92 -6.26 19.33
C MET A 1 24.95 -5.18 19.09
N ILE A 2 24.98 -4.60 17.89
CA ILE A 2 25.80 -3.42 17.60
C ILE A 2 25.07 -2.26 18.27
N GLY A 3 25.72 -1.56 19.20
CA GLY A 3 25.10 -0.48 19.97
C GLY A 3 24.51 0.59 19.06
N LYS A 4 23.30 1.06 19.37
CA LYS A 4 22.66 2.19 18.67
C LYS A 4 23.59 3.40 18.79
N ASN A 5 24.21 3.80 17.69
CA ASN A 5 25.10 4.96 17.66
C ASN A 5 24.26 6.26 17.77
N LYS A 6 24.86 7.37 18.21
CA LYS A 6 24.26 8.71 18.35
C LYS A 6 23.43 9.14 17.14
N ASN A 7 23.86 8.77 15.93
CA ASN A 7 23.14 9.07 14.69
C ASN A 7 21.78 8.36 14.58
N TYR A 8 21.65 7.17 15.16
CA TYR A 8 20.39 6.43 15.20
C TYR A 8 19.36 7.14 16.08
N ASN A 9 19.77 7.54 17.28
CA ASN A 9 18.86 8.25 18.20
C ASN A 9 18.41 9.59 17.59
N TYR A 10 19.32 10.32 16.95
CA TYR A 10 18.97 11.54 16.23
C TYR A 10 17.94 11.29 15.11
N LEU A 11 18.08 10.20 14.36
CA LEU A 11 17.09 9.81 13.36
C LEU A 11 15.73 9.54 13.99
N ILE A 12 15.68 8.78 15.10
CA ILE A 12 14.43 8.48 15.80
C ILE A 12 13.75 9.75 16.31
N ASP A 13 14.50 10.68 16.90
CA ASP A 13 13.98 11.97 17.38
C ASP A 13 13.48 12.84 16.23
N TYR A 14 14.19 12.85 15.10
CA TYR A 14 13.77 13.55 13.89
C TYR A 14 12.46 12.99 13.33
N VAL A 15 12.33 11.66 13.26
CA VAL A 15 11.15 10.96 12.76
C VAL A 15 9.93 11.23 13.64
N TYR A 16 10.12 11.18 14.97
CA TYR A 16 9.08 11.59 15.92
C TYR A 16 8.65 13.04 15.66
N SER A 17 9.61 13.96 15.57
CA SER A 17 9.33 15.39 15.40
C SER A 17 8.62 15.68 14.08
N TYR A 18 9.00 14.98 13.02
CA TYR A 18 8.31 15.04 11.72
C TYR A 18 6.85 14.60 11.86
N ALA A 19 6.60 13.40 12.42
CA ALA A 19 5.25 12.87 12.57
C ALA A 19 4.38 13.74 13.48
N TYR A 20 4.93 14.26 14.58
CA TYR A 20 4.24 15.22 15.46
C TYR A 20 3.81 16.48 14.71
N ASN A 21 4.73 17.12 13.99
CA ASN A 21 4.43 18.39 13.32
C ASN A 21 3.42 18.20 12.18
N VAL A 22 3.56 17.15 11.38
CA VAL A 22 2.63 16.82 10.30
C VAL A 22 1.25 16.49 10.87
N SER A 23 1.17 15.54 11.81
CA SER A 23 -0.12 15.12 12.37
C SER A 23 -0.84 16.26 13.09
N ARG A 24 -0.12 17.12 13.82
CA ARG A 24 -0.70 18.30 14.46
C ARG A 24 -1.30 19.28 13.44
N ALA A 25 -0.59 19.53 12.35
CA ALA A 25 -1.04 20.46 11.31
C ALA A 25 -2.27 19.93 10.54
N PHE A 26 -2.32 18.61 10.29
CA PHE A 26 -3.38 17.98 9.50
C PHE A 26 -4.47 17.29 10.32
N LYS A 27 -4.41 17.37 11.66
CA LYS A 27 -5.38 16.78 12.59
C LYS A 27 -6.85 16.96 12.20
N PRO A 28 -7.34 18.15 11.78
CA PRO A 28 -8.75 18.32 11.44
C PRO A 28 -9.15 17.73 10.07
N TYR A 29 -8.18 17.32 9.26
CA TYR A 29 -8.41 16.87 7.87
C TYR A 29 -8.10 15.39 7.64
N VAL A 30 -7.31 14.77 8.50
CA VAL A 30 -6.82 13.40 8.31
C VAL A 30 -7.31 12.51 9.45
N GLU A 31 -8.07 11.47 9.08
CA GLU A 31 -8.57 10.44 9.99
C GLU A 31 -7.62 9.24 10.13
N ILE A 32 -6.93 8.89 9.04
CA ILE A 32 -6.06 7.72 8.94
C ILE A 32 -4.67 8.15 8.52
N TYR A 33 -3.65 7.83 9.32
CA TYR A 33 -2.25 8.11 9.04
C TYR A 33 -1.52 6.82 8.66
N GLN A 34 -0.98 6.77 7.43
CA GLN A 34 -0.09 5.69 7.03
C GLN A 34 1.32 5.94 7.58
N LEU A 35 1.75 5.06 8.49
CA LEU A 35 3.07 5.16 9.14
C LEU A 35 4.21 4.94 8.13
N GLY A 36 3.97 4.15 7.08
CA GLY A 36 4.93 4.02 6.00
C GLY A 36 4.38 3.20 4.85
N ASN A 37 4.94 3.45 3.67
CA ASN A 37 4.63 2.68 2.47
C ASN A 37 5.60 1.50 2.33
N GLU A 38 5.06 0.31 2.07
CA GLU A 38 5.82 -0.89 1.73
C GLU A 38 7.08 -1.10 2.60
N LEU A 39 6.95 -0.88 3.91
CA LEU A 39 8.12 -0.82 4.80
C LEU A 39 8.96 -2.09 4.70
N ASN A 40 8.34 -3.26 4.47
CA ASN A 40 9.01 -4.55 4.26
C ASN A 40 9.94 -4.62 3.04
N LEU A 41 9.82 -3.72 2.06
CA LEU A 41 10.81 -3.58 0.98
C LEU A 41 12.13 -3.04 1.51
N THR A 42 12.06 -2.00 2.35
CA THR A 42 13.26 -1.40 2.93
C THR A 42 14.02 -2.36 3.84
N PHE A 43 13.34 -3.35 4.44
CA PHE A 43 13.94 -4.38 5.29
C PHE A 43 14.74 -5.45 4.53
N ASN A 44 14.58 -5.59 3.21
CA ASN A 44 15.16 -6.71 2.45
C ASN A 44 16.26 -6.31 1.45
N VAL A 45 16.35 -5.05 1.00
CA VAL A 45 17.17 -4.69 -0.18
C VAL A 45 18.28 -3.67 0.09
N SER A 46 18.54 -3.30 1.35
CA SER A 46 19.57 -2.32 1.67
C SER A 46 20.31 -2.64 2.97
N PRO A 47 21.58 -2.22 3.14
CA PRO A 47 22.24 -2.16 4.44
C PRO A 47 21.51 -1.26 5.49
N GLN A 48 20.31 -0.77 5.18
CA GLN A 48 19.36 -0.09 6.07
C GLN A 48 18.63 -1.04 7.04
N SER A 49 19.38 -1.84 7.79
CA SER A 49 18.97 -2.36 9.10
C SER A 49 18.70 -1.26 10.14
N ILE A 50 18.59 0.01 9.70
CA ILE A 50 18.39 1.23 10.47
C ILE A 50 16.89 1.53 10.66
N ILE A 51 16.01 1.16 9.73
CA ILE A 51 14.57 1.34 9.93
C ILE A 51 14.09 0.15 10.78
N GLY A 52 14.13 0.30 12.10
CA GLY A 52 13.69 -0.71 13.05
C GLY A 52 12.22 -0.54 13.45
N ILE A 53 11.73 -1.41 14.33
CA ILE A 53 10.41 -1.23 14.97
C ILE A 53 10.32 0.12 15.69
N ASP A 54 11.43 0.56 16.29
CA ASP A 54 11.56 1.86 16.94
C ASP A 54 11.25 3.05 16.00
N PHE A 55 11.51 2.91 14.70
CA PHE A 55 11.18 3.95 13.72
C PHE A 55 9.66 4.10 13.60
N ILE A 56 8.95 2.99 13.49
CA ILE A 56 7.48 2.97 13.40
C ILE A 56 6.88 3.40 14.73
N GLU A 57 7.48 3.00 15.85
CA GLU A 57 7.07 3.45 17.19
C GLU A 57 7.22 4.97 17.35
N ALA A 58 8.31 5.56 16.85
CA ALA A 58 8.54 7.00 16.88
C ALA A 58 7.50 7.77 16.05
N LEU A 59 7.18 7.30 14.84
CA LEU A 59 6.09 7.86 14.04
C LEU A 59 4.76 7.82 14.78
N CYS A 60 4.49 6.67 15.41
CA CYS A 60 3.27 6.43 16.16
C CYS A 60 3.11 7.39 17.33
N ARG A 61 4.16 7.53 18.14
CA ARG A 61 4.22 8.48 19.25
C ARG A 61 4.02 9.90 18.76
N GLY A 62 4.68 10.29 17.66
CA GLY A 62 4.51 11.61 17.06
C GLY A 62 3.05 11.88 16.68
N ILE A 63 2.38 10.92 16.03
CA ILE A 63 0.95 11.03 15.68
C ILE A 63 0.07 11.10 16.92
N VAL A 64 0.34 10.30 17.95
CA VAL A 64 -0.43 10.33 19.20
C VAL A 64 -0.33 11.70 19.87
N ASP A 65 0.89 12.24 19.99
CA ASP A 65 1.11 13.52 20.66
C ASP A 65 0.60 14.71 19.81
N GLY A 66 0.62 14.60 18.48
CA GLY A 66 0.18 15.67 17.57
C GLY A 66 -1.31 15.66 17.26
N ALA A 67 -1.89 14.48 17.07
CA ALA A 67 -3.27 14.29 16.59
C ALA A 67 -4.16 13.42 17.50
N GLY A 68 -3.64 12.80 18.55
CA GLY A 68 -4.40 12.00 19.50
C GLY A 68 -4.62 10.55 19.05
N ASP A 69 -5.85 10.06 19.18
CA ASP A 69 -6.25 8.68 18.92
C ASP A 69 -6.56 8.37 17.45
N LYS A 70 -6.08 9.20 16.51
CA LYS A 70 -6.24 8.97 15.07
C LYS A 70 -5.75 7.58 14.67
N VAL A 71 -6.40 7.01 13.67
CA VAL A 71 -6.15 5.65 13.20
C VAL A 71 -4.79 5.59 12.52
N LYS A 72 -3.96 4.61 12.86
CA LYS A 72 -2.67 4.37 12.19
C LYS A 72 -2.69 3.08 11.39
N ILE A 73 -2.15 3.15 10.17
CA ILE A 73 -2.06 2.03 9.24
C ILE A 73 -0.61 1.78 8.81
N VAL A 74 -0.27 0.51 8.59
CA VAL A 74 0.99 0.10 7.94
C VAL A 74 0.64 -0.60 6.64
N ASN A 75 1.20 -0.14 5.52
CA ASN A 75 1.07 -0.80 4.22
C ASN A 75 2.19 -1.86 4.05
N ILE A 76 1.81 -3.09 3.70
CA ILE A 76 2.71 -4.22 3.48
C ILE A 76 2.65 -4.64 2.02
N ALA A 77 3.81 -4.65 1.35
CA ALA A 77 3.97 -5.19 0.00
C ALA A 77 3.97 -6.72 0.07
N ILE A 78 2.82 -7.34 -0.11
CA ILE A 78 2.63 -8.78 0.14
C ILE A 78 3.25 -9.69 -0.94
N ASP A 79 3.60 -9.14 -2.09
CA ASP A 79 4.24 -9.89 -3.18
C ASP A 79 5.75 -10.13 -2.95
N TYR A 80 6.33 -9.58 -1.88
CA TYR A 80 7.77 -9.63 -1.63
C TYR A 80 8.18 -10.62 -0.54
N MET A 81 9.29 -11.32 -0.78
CA MET A 81 9.80 -12.35 0.14
C MET A 81 9.93 -11.81 1.59
N GLY A 82 9.51 -12.60 2.58
CA GLY A 82 9.64 -12.20 3.99
C GLY A 82 8.56 -11.25 4.52
N TRP A 83 7.58 -10.82 3.69
CA TRP A 83 6.46 -9.97 4.13
C TRP A 83 5.74 -10.53 5.37
N ARG A 84 5.56 -11.85 5.47
CA ARG A 84 4.83 -12.47 6.60
C ARG A 84 5.60 -12.36 7.91
N LYS A 85 6.93 -12.52 7.86
CA LYS A 85 7.79 -12.32 9.03
C LYS A 85 7.72 -10.87 9.51
N PHE A 86 7.71 -9.92 8.57
CA PHE A 86 7.51 -8.51 8.89
C PHE A 86 6.12 -8.24 9.50
N LEU A 87 5.05 -8.75 8.87
CA LEU A 87 3.69 -8.65 9.41
C LEU A 87 3.62 -9.14 10.85
N HIS A 88 4.14 -10.34 11.14
CA HIS A 88 4.13 -10.87 12.50
C HIS A 88 4.88 -9.97 13.47
N LYS A 89 6.01 -9.40 13.07
CA LYS A 89 6.77 -8.46 13.90
C LYS A 89 5.97 -7.20 14.22
N ILE A 90 5.22 -6.65 13.24
CA ILE A 90 4.31 -5.52 13.48
C ILE A 90 3.19 -5.92 14.45
N LEU A 91 2.57 -7.08 14.22
CA LEU A 91 1.46 -7.57 15.04
C LEU A 91 1.87 -7.86 16.49
N THR A 92 3.09 -8.36 16.72
CA THR A 92 3.61 -8.65 18.07
C THR A 92 4.14 -7.41 18.76
N ASP A 93 5.03 -6.66 18.10
CA ASP A 93 5.85 -5.64 18.76
C ASP A 93 5.14 -4.28 18.78
N LEU A 94 4.26 -4.01 17.80
CA LEU A 94 3.57 -2.73 17.62
C LEU A 94 2.06 -2.84 17.80
N ARG A 95 1.62 -3.85 18.55
CA ARG A 95 0.19 -4.15 18.75
C ARG A 95 -0.62 -2.96 19.25
N LYS A 96 -0.09 -2.09 20.11
CA LYS A 96 -0.84 -0.92 20.59
C LYS A 96 -0.80 0.28 19.65
N CYS A 97 0.12 0.26 18.70
CA CYS A 97 0.40 1.38 17.81
C CYS A 97 -0.41 1.30 16.51
N VAL A 98 -0.48 0.12 15.90
CA VAL A 98 -1.05 -0.04 14.56
C VAL A 98 -2.49 -0.53 14.66
N ASP A 99 -3.44 0.16 14.03
CA ASP A 99 -4.86 -0.18 14.09
C ASP A 99 -5.29 -1.02 12.88
N ILE A 100 -4.75 -0.69 11.71
CA ILE A 100 -5.07 -1.33 10.43
C ILE A 100 -3.78 -1.87 9.80
N ILE A 101 -3.85 -3.09 9.27
CA ILE A 101 -2.87 -3.61 8.32
C ILE A 101 -3.42 -3.36 6.92
N GLY A 102 -2.73 -2.51 6.16
CA GLY A 102 -2.94 -2.34 4.73
C GLY A 102 -2.13 -3.36 3.96
N ILE A 103 -2.72 -3.93 2.91
CA ILE A 103 -1.96 -4.67 1.92
C ILE A 103 -1.87 -3.89 0.62
N ASP A 104 -0.72 -4.04 -0.01
CA ASP A 104 -0.48 -3.65 -1.37
C ASP A 104 -0.29 -4.91 -2.23
N HIS A 105 -1.13 -5.05 -3.25
CA HIS A 105 -1.14 -6.21 -4.12
C HIS A 105 -1.51 -5.87 -5.57
N TYR A 106 -0.62 -6.24 -6.49
CA TYR A 106 -0.77 -5.97 -7.92
C TYR A 106 -0.65 -7.25 -8.77
N PRO A 107 -1.63 -8.18 -8.67
CA PRO A 107 -1.60 -9.42 -9.43
C PRO A 107 -1.50 -9.15 -10.93
N ARG A 108 -0.70 -9.97 -11.63
CA ARG A 108 -0.40 -9.88 -13.08
C ARG A 108 0.30 -8.61 -13.56
N THR A 109 0.48 -7.59 -12.72
CA THR A 109 1.31 -6.43 -13.08
C THR A 109 2.78 -6.82 -12.95
N TRP A 110 3.25 -7.04 -11.72
CA TRP A 110 4.62 -7.50 -11.46
C TRP A 110 4.68 -8.81 -10.67
N SER A 111 3.58 -9.24 -10.05
CA SER A 111 3.53 -10.55 -9.41
C SER A 111 3.08 -11.63 -10.39
N PHE A 112 3.55 -12.86 -10.17
CA PHE A 112 3.16 -14.03 -10.97
C PHE A 112 1.73 -14.53 -10.67
N ALA A 113 1.06 -13.95 -9.67
CA ALA A 113 -0.31 -14.28 -9.31
C ALA A 113 -1.28 -13.92 -10.45
N GLY A 114 -2.37 -14.67 -10.61
CA GLY A 114 -3.43 -14.37 -11.57
C GLY A 114 -4.34 -13.23 -11.09
N HIS A 115 -5.09 -12.58 -11.99
CA HIS A 115 -6.02 -11.47 -11.66
C HIS A 115 -7.03 -11.81 -10.55
N HIS A 116 -7.40 -13.09 -10.43
CA HIS A 116 -8.36 -13.61 -9.44
C HIS A 116 -7.70 -14.09 -8.14
N ASP A 117 -6.38 -14.16 -8.08
CA ASP A 117 -5.68 -14.79 -6.96
C ASP A 117 -5.54 -13.83 -5.78
N TRP A 118 -6.60 -13.76 -5.01
CA TRP A 118 -6.68 -12.97 -3.80
C TRP A 118 -6.71 -13.84 -2.53
N ARG A 119 -6.31 -15.10 -2.63
CA ARG A 119 -6.24 -16.03 -1.47
C ARG A 119 -5.34 -15.48 -0.37
N ILE A 120 -4.40 -14.62 -0.74
CA ILE A 120 -3.53 -13.91 0.18
C ILE A 120 -4.30 -13.03 1.17
N LEU A 121 -5.44 -12.45 0.79
CA LEU A 121 -6.31 -11.69 1.70
C LEU A 121 -6.83 -12.58 2.84
N LYS A 122 -7.33 -13.78 2.51
CA LYS A 122 -7.75 -14.77 3.52
C LYS A 122 -6.62 -15.10 4.49
N SER A 123 -5.41 -15.30 3.95
CA SER A 123 -4.27 -15.62 4.79
C SER A 123 -3.85 -14.46 5.68
N VAL A 124 -3.81 -13.22 5.19
CA VAL A 124 -3.44 -12.04 5.99
C VAL A 124 -4.51 -11.78 7.05
N TYR A 125 -5.79 -11.89 6.68
CA TYR A 125 -6.89 -11.73 7.61
C TYR A 125 -6.80 -12.70 8.79
N GLY A 126 -6.55 -13.98 8.54
CA GLY A 126 -6.40 -14.97 9.60
C GLY A 126 -5.23 -14.69 10.55
N ASP A 127 -4.20 -13.94 10.12
CA ASP A 127 -3.11 -13.50 11.00
C ASP A 127 -3.48 -12.20 11.74
N VAL A 128 -4.12 -11.25 11.05
CA VAL A 128 -4.54 -9.93 11.56
C VAL A 128 -5.65 -10.03 12.62
N GLU A 129 -6.64 -10.88 12.39
CA GLU A 129 -7.80 -11.10 13.28
C GLU A 129 -7.37 -11.59 14.67
N LYS A 130 -6.36 -12.48 14.74
CA LYS A 130 -5.82 -13.01 16.01
C LYS A 130 -5.30 -11.92 16.95
N TYR A 131 -4.90 -10.77 16.42
CA TYR A 131 -4.38 -9.64 17.18
C TYR A 131 -5.42 -8.53 17.39
N GLY A 132 -6.66 -8.73 16.91
CA GLY A 132 -7.74 -7.75 16.96
C GLY A 132 -7.48 -6.54 16.05
N LYS A 133 -6.79 -6.75 14.92
CA LYS A 133 -6.47 -5.69 13.96
C LYS A 133 -7.46 -5.69 12.79
N SER A 134 -7.62 -4.53 12.18
CA SER A 134 -8.42 -4.40 10.96
C SER A 134 -7.55 -4.62 9.72
N LEU A 135 -8.19 -5.01 8.60
CA LEU A 135 -7.53 -5.21 7.31
C LEU A 135 -8.06 -4.19 6.29
N ALA A 136 -7.19 -3.68 5.43
CA ALA A 136 -7.54 -2.84 4.29
C ALA A 136 -6.72 -3.23 3.05
N ILE A 137 -7.23 -2.89 1.87
CA ILE A 137 -6.45 -2.89 0.62
C ILE A 137 -6.04 -1.43 0.38
N THR A 138 -4.79 -1.10 0.71
CA THR A 138 -4.28 0.28 0.70
C THR A 138 -3.84 0.72 -0.67
N GLU A 139 -3.48 -0.23 -1.53
CA GLU A 139 -3.21 0.05 -2.94
C GLU A 139 -3.64 -1.16 -3.77
N ILE A 140 -4.43 -0.90 -4.81
CA ILE A 140 -4.76 -1.84 -5.87
C ILE A 140 -4.74 -1.10 -7.20
N GLY A 141 -4.23 -1.76 -8.23
CA GLY A 141 -4.21 -1.20 -9.58
C GLY A 141 -3.70 -2.19 -10.61
N PHE A 142 -3.62 -1.74 -11.85
CA PHE A 142 -2.96 -2.49 -12.91
C PHE A 142 -2.25 -1.55 -13.86
N SER A 143 -0.93 -1.71 -13.96
CA SER A 143 -0.10 -0.95 -14.89
C SER A 143 -0.39 -1.37 -16.32
N THR A 144 -0.79 -0.39 -17.13
CA THR A 144 -1.07 -0.62 -18.55
C THR A 144 0.17 -0.54 -19.42
N GLU A 145 1.29 -0.03 -18.90
CA GLU A 145 2.51 0.19 -19.66
C GLU A 145 3.75 -0.39 -18.96
N LEU A 146 4.59 -1.13 -19.68
CA LEU A 146 5.97 -1.37 -19.25
C LEU A 146 6.87 -0.46 -20.09
N ARG A 147 7.73 0.30 -19.42
CA ARG A 147 8.72 1.17 -20.06
C ARG A 147 10.14 0.67 -19.83
N ILE A 148 10.93 0.68 -20.90
CA ILE A 148 12.37 0.43 -20.86
C ILE A 148 13.07 1.60 -21.56
N LEU A 149 13.93 2.33 -20.84
CA LEU A 149 14.67 3.50 -21.37
C LEU A 149 13.74 4.48 -22.11
N ASN A 150 12.74 5.01 -21.42
CA ASN A 150 11.67 5.89 -21.92
C ASN A 150 10.74 5.33 -23.01
N LYS A 151 10.94 4.09 -23.48
CA LYS A 151 10.12 3.49 -24.54
C LYS A 151 9.06 2.58 -23.95
N VAL A 152 7.81 2.77 -24.35
CA VAL A 152 6.72 1.83 -24.06
C VAL A 152 6.97 0.55 -24.83
N VAL A 153 7.29 -0.53 -24.13
CA VAL A 153 7.52 -1.86 -24.70
C VAL A 153 6.31 -2.78 -24.56
N ILE A 154 5.40 -2.46 -23.65
CA ILE A 154 4.12 -3.17 -23.46
C ILE A 154 3.03 -2.12 -23.29
N LYS A 155 1.89 -2.29 -23.96
CA LYS A 155 0.66 -1.50 -23.75
C LYS A 155 -0.56 -2.42 -23.64
N ARG A 156 -1.28 -2.37 -22.53
CA ARG A 156 -2.31 -3.37 -22.15
C ARG A 156 -3.53 -2.75 -21.46
N GLU A 157 -4.08 -1.68 -22.01
CA GLU A 157 -5.27 -1.04 -21.42
C GLU A 157 -6.51 -1.97 -21.34
N ILE A 158 -6.66 -2.92 -22.28
CA ILE A 158 -7.72 -3.94 -22.22
C ILE A 158 -7.50 -4.91 -21.05
N GLU A 159 -6.25 -5.25 -20.72
CA GLU A 159 -5.97 -6.10 -19.55
C GLU A 159 -6.32 -5.39 -18.25
N GLN A 160 -6.19 -4.06 -18.15
CA GLN A 160 -6.66 -3.33 -16.96
C GLN A 160 -8.17 -3.52 -16.77
N ALA A 161 -8.98 -3.48 -17.83
CA ALA A 161 -10.40 -3.78 -17.72
C ALA A 161 -10.68 -5.23 -17.31
N ARG A 162 -9.89 -6.20 -17.81
CA ARG A 162 -9.99 -7.61 -17.40
C ARG A 162 -9.61 -7.77 -15.93
N PHE A 163 -8.52 -7.16 -15.50
CA PHE A 163 -8.09 -7.09 -14.12
C PHE A 163 -9.21 -6.56 -13.24
N VAL A 164 -9.78 -5.39 -13.55
CA VAL A 164 -10.86 -4.81 -12.74
C VAL A 164 -12.04 -5.77 -12.62
N ASN A 165 -12.55 -6.31 -13.73
CA ASN A 165 -13.70 -7.23 -13.70
C ASN A 165 -13.42 -8.50 -12.91
N THR A 166 -12.21 -9.07 -13.01
CA THR A 166 -11.85 -10.31 -12.32
C THR A 166 -11.49 -10.07 -10.85
N ALA A 167 -10.59 -9.14 -10.57
CA ALA A 167 -10.10 -8.85 -9.23
C ALA A 167 -11.20 -8.35 -8.31
N PHE A 168 -12.01 -7.37 -8.75
CA PHE A 168 -13.10 -6.88 -7.92
C PHE A 168 -14.20 -7.92 -7.71
N SER A 169 -14.49 -8.78 -8.70
CA SER A 169 -15.43 -9.90 -8.46
C SER A 169 -14.92 -10.83 -7.36
N SER A 170 -13.62 -11.16 -7.38
CA SER A 170 -12.99 -11.95 -6.31
C SER A 170 -13.06 -11.24 -4.96
N ILE A 171 -12.65 -9.95 -4.90
CA ILE A 171 -12.64 -9.14 -3.69
C ILE A 171 -14.05 -9.03 -3.11
N ILE A 172 -15.06 -8.68 -3.91
CA ILE A 172 -16.46 -8.55 -3.49
C ILE A 172 -16.99 -9.85 -2.89
N ASN A 173 -16.62 -11.00 -3.46
CA ASN A 173 -17.00 -12.28 -2.88
C ASN A 173 -16.32 -12.52 -1.53
N MET A 174 -15.06 -12.11 -1.35
CA MET A 174 -14.36 -12.27 -0.07
C MET A 174 -14.79 -11.27 1.00
N VAL A 175 -15.18 -10.03 0.66
CA VAL A 175 -15.59 -9.07 1.70
C VAL A 175 -16.86 -9.49 2.44
N ARG A 176 -17.61 -10.47 1.91
CA ARG A 176 -18.71 -11.14 2.62
C ARG A 176 -18.24 -12.01 3.78
N GLU A 177 -17.02 -12.53 3.70
CA GLU A 177 -16.41 -13.40 4.71
C GLU A 177 -15.35 -12.66 5.54
N ILE A 178 -14.74 -11.61 4.98
CA ILE A 178 -13.63 -10.87 5.56
C ILE A 178 -14.01 -9.39 5.68
N PRO A 179 -14.08 -8.81 6.90
CA PRO A 179 -14.32 -7.39 7.08
C PRO A 179 -13.12 -6.55 6.63
N ILE A 180 -13.15 -6.11 5.37
CA ILE A 180 -12.19 -5.13 4.82
C ILE A 180 -12.71 -3.72 5.11
N LYS A 181 -11.88 -2.86 5.72
CA LYS A 181 -12.26 -1.49 6.11
C LYS A 181 -12.45 -0.57 4.92
N PHE A 182 -11.54 -0.63 3.95
CA PHE A 182 -11.60 0.14 2.72
C PHE A 182 -10.69 -0.48 1.66
N ILE A 183 -10.90 -0.07 0.41
CA ILE A 183 -10.12 -0.45 -0.76
C ILE A 183 -9.74 0.84 -1.48
N VAL A 184 -8.45 1.07 -1.74
CA VAL A 184 -7.96 2.26 -2.44
C VAL A 184 -7.41 1.88 -3.80
N TRP A 185 -8.00 2.44 -4.85
CA TRP A 185 -7.43 2.36 -6.19
C TRP A 185 -6.25 3.34 -6.30
N TYR A 186 -5.07 2.83 -6.70
CA TYR A 186 -3.79 3.55 -6.60
C TYR A 186 -3.78 4.91 -7.32
N MET A 187 -4.25 4.98 -8.57
CA MET A 187 -4.22 6.21 -9.35
C MET A 187 -5.46 6.40 -10.22
N LEU A 188 -6.07 7.58 -10.16
CA LEU A 188 -7.22 7.91 -10.99
C LEU A 188 -6.81 8.19 -12.45
N TRP A 189 -5.76 8.96 -12.66
CA TRP A 189 -5.22 9.29 -13.98
C TRP A 189 -3.75 8.91 -14.08
N ASP A 190 -3.28 8.70 -15.30
CA ASP A 190 -1.89 8.33 -15.57
C ASP A 190 -0.93 9.44 -15.15
N GLU A 191 0.16 9.04 -14.52
CA GLU A 191 1.31 9.88 -14.30
C GLU A 191 1.90 10.42 -15.61
N ASN A 192 2.59 11.55 -15.52
CA ASN A 192 3.39 12.03 -16.64
C ASN A 192 4.43 10.95 -17.01
N PRO A 193 4.59 10.60 -18.29
CA PRO A 193 5.59 9.61 -18.73
C PRO A 193 7.00 9.82 -18.17
N ILE A 194 7.41 11.08 -17.98
CA ILE A 194 8.71 11.44 -17.40
C ILE A 194 8.83 10.98 -15.94
N SER A 195 7.73 11.06 -15.18
CA SER A 195 7.68 10.65 -13.77
C SER A 195 7.73 9.13 -13.59
N CYS A 196 7.57 8.36 -14.67
CA CYS A 196 7.51 6.92 -14.62
C CYS A 196 8.84 6.22 -15.01
N GLU A 197 9.91 6.97 -15.25
CA GLU A 197 11.24 6.38 -15.30
C GLU A 197 11.81 6.21 -13.90
N PRO A 198 11.95 4.97 -13.39
CA PRO A 198 12.89 4.77 -12.32
C PRO A 198 14.31 4.99 -12.86
N SER A 199 15.19 5.46 -11.99
CA SER A 199 16.63 5.63 -12.27
C SER A 199 17.33 4.36 -12.77
N SER A 200 16.66 3.20 -12.68
CA SER A 200 17.10 1.90 -13.19
C SER A 200 16.68 1.60 -14.64
N GLY A 201 15.90 2.46 -15.30
CA GLY A 201 15.51 2.33 -16.70
C GLY A 201 14.38 1.33 -17.00
N LEU A 202 13.73 0.73 -15.99
CA LEU A 202 12.60 -0.20 -16.13
C LEU A 202 11.43 0.22 -15.22
N GLY A 203 10.35 0.75 -15.78
CA GLY A 203 9.21 1.30 -15.01
C GLY A 203 7.85 0.72 -15.40
N TRP A 204 7.02 0.46 -14.41
CA TRP A 204 5.59 0.15 -14.61
C TRP A 204 4.78 1.44 -14.56
N CYS A 205 4.06 1.72 -15.65
CA CYS A 205 3.38 2.98 -15.88
C CYS A 205 1.92 2.83 -16.29
N GLY A 206 1.25 3.96 -16.44
CA GLY A 206 -0.12 4.02 -16.92
C GLY A 206 -1.08 3.36 -15.92
N TRP A 207 -0.93 3.70 -14.64
CA TRP A 207 -1.73 3.14 -13.53
C TRP A 207 -3.15 3.68 -13.48
N GLY A 208 -3.35 4.88 -14.05
CA GLY A 208 -4.64 5.53 -14.14
C GLY A 208 -5.66 4.70 -14.90
N VAL A 209 -6.93 4.85 -14.50
CA VAL A 209 -8.09 4.49 -15.34
C VAL A 209 -8.45 5.61 -16.32
N LEU A 210 -7.86 6.80 -16.13
CA LEU A 210 -7.83 7.91 -17.07
C LEU A 210 -6.41 8.07 -17.61
N ARG A 211 -6.26 8.55 -18.85
CA ARG A 211 -4.97 8.95 -19.41
C ARG A 211 -4.57 10.35 -18.90
N THR A 212 -3.37 10.80 -19.26
CA THR A 212 -2.83 12.12 -18.89
C THR A 212 -3.68 13.30 -19.40
N ASP A 213 -4.45 13.10 -20.48
CA ASP A 213 -5.41 14.05 -21.04
C ASP A 213 -6.83 13.90 -20.46
N PHE A 214 -6.98 13.12 -19.38
CA PHE A 214 -8.24 12.74 -18.74
C PHE A 214 -9.20 11.92 -19.63
N SER A 215 -8.76 11.47 -20.81
CA SER A 215 -9.55 10.53 -21.60
C SER A 215 -9.67 9.18 -20.88
N LYS A 216 -10.85 8.58 -20.96
CA LYS A 216 -11.16 7.32 -20.25
C LYS A 216 -10.47 6.14 -20.92
N LYS A 217 -9.89 5.25 -20.11
CA LYS A 217 -9.45 3.91 -20.55
C LYS A 217 -10.60 2.91 -20.43
N PRO A 218 -10.49 1.72 -21.06
CA PRO A 218 -11.41 0.61 -20.79
C PRO A 218 -11.59 0.28 -19.30
N GLY A 219 -10.53 0.40 -18.49
CA GLY A 219 -10.57 0.18 -17.04
C GLY A 219 -11.55 1.11 -16.29
N TRP A 220 -11.72 2.36 -16.75
CA TRP A 220 -12.70 3.29 -16.19
C TRP A 220 -14.12 2.74 -16.24
N PHE A 221 -14.53 2.22 -17.40
CA PHE A 221 -15.88 1.71 -17.60
C PHE A 221 -16.12 0.43 -16.78
N ALA A 222 -15.10 -0.42 -16.67
CA ALA A 222 -15.16 -1.60 -15.80
C ALA A 222 -15.33 -1.20 -14.33
N LEU A 223 -14.55 -0.24 -13.84
CA LEU A 223 -14.59 0.21 -12.44
C LEU A 223 -15.92 0.90 -12.11
N LYS A 224 -16.44 1.73 -13.03
CA LYS A 224 -17.77 2.34 -12.90
C LYS A 224 -18.86 1.28 -12.70
N ARG A 225 -18.84 0.22 -13.52
CA ARG A 225 -19.81 -0.89 -13.39
C ARG A 225 -19.70 -1.60 -12.04
N VAL A 226 -18.48 -1.83 -11.55
CA VAL A 226 -18.27 -2.43 -10.22
C VAL A 226 -18.93 -1.57 -9.14
N PHE A 227 -18.73 -0.24 -9.16
CA PHE A 227 -19.36 0.65 -8.18
C PHE A 227 -20.88 0.74 -8.32
N GLU A 228 -21.41 0.67 -9.54
CA GLU A 228 -22.87 0.62 -9.76
C GLU A 228 -23.48 -0.65 -9.13
N LEU A 229 -22.81 -1.81 -9.26
CA LEU A 229 -23.25 -3.07 -8.66
C LEU A 229 -23.15 -3.10 -7.13
N LEU A 230 -22.24 -2.31 -6.54
CA LEU A 230 -22.11 -2.23 -5.08
C LEU A 230 -23.19 -1.36 -4.43
N ASN A 231 -23.83 -0.48 -5.21
CA ASN A 231 -24.87 0.44 -4.74
C ASN A 231 -26.30 -0.03 -5.06
N SER A 232 -26.45 -1.16 -5.77
CA SER A 232 -27.73 -1.80 -6.08
C SER A 232 -28.08 -2.89 -5.10
#